data_AF-A0A957UZ72-F1
#
_entry.id   AF-A0A957UZ72-F1
#
_cell.length_a   1.000
_cell.length_b   1.000
_cell.length_c   1.000
_cell.angle_alpha   90.00
_cell.angle_beta   90.00
_cell.angle_gamma   90.00
#
_symmetry.space_group_name_H-M   'P 1'
#
loop_
_entity.id
_entity.type
_entity.pdbx_description
1 polymer ?
#
loop_
_entity_poly.entity_id
_entity_poly.type
_entity_poly.pdbx_seq_one_letter_code
_entity_poly.pdbx_strand_id
1 'polypeptide(L)'
;MLTKKLTISAILTAAILLIIVGHGGKAFSNNEMLQSYQPPTEVSLTMFRLTENGIPNGQSCGAATQYNWGCTAYCTDPSIPSCVHTNQYPYPFNSSYPTVQIDGISGTPNISPYSQYLRDIVPLEIGIKLGSQGYKPASAIEAQVIAARTYIYQRIQYASQYGTPNNSNQFQVFVPYYYDTLTVLQKIMVQIATSNRHYLSESGSTYPIEALFGADNSGSTSQGNRPYLKSVLDPISQQYGTTDGTALGGMSSKGASRWGFGHTSSKGPASSTDSNYPHDADGSGDFWSVKYDSAARILTHYYTGVHLRDNGTVIMTPNERWTPLNITWSNNCPSPINHGQSCTATVQVQNTGVSDWGCGSATYVLSYRWAKSGHADLAGNNQVSVCNLAPGNTATVNLTINDAPAWGSGAYLLKLDVARVQSGSKTWFSSGGWPSYDINICVDGSCKAFIPQAIK
;
A
#
# COMPACT_ATOMS: atom_id res chain seq x y z
N MET A 1 2.80 14.65 -87.72
CA MET A 1 3.92 15.60 -87.92
C MET A 1 4.25 16.18 -86.55
N LEU A 2 5.24 15.64 -85.82
CA LEU A 2 6.64 16.16 -85.71
C LEU A 2 6.62 17.68 -85.45
N THR A 3 7.07 18.25 -84.32
CA THR A 3 8.40 18.17 -83.66
C THR A 3 8.33 18.92 -82.29
N LYS A 4 8.76 18.38 -81.14
CA LYS A 4 10.11 18.37 -80.47
C LYS A 4 10.42 19.53 -79.48
N LYS A 5 11.05 19.14 -78.35
CA LYS A 5 11.88 19.86 -77.30
C LYS A 5 11.11 20.37 -76.05
N LEU A 6 11.27 19.86 -74.81
CA LEU A 6 12.44 19.71 -73.85
C LEU A 6 13.25 21.02 -73.73
N THR A 7 13.42 21.70 -72.58
CA THR A 7 14.02 21.38 -71.25
C THR A 7 13.74 22.58 -70.28
N ILE A 8 13.33 22.44 -69.01
CA ILE A 8 14.06 22.19 -67.73
C ILE A 8 15.04 23.31 -67.25
N SER A 9 14.85 23.71 -65.97
CA SER A 9 15.78 24.35 -65.00
C SER A 9 16.07 25.85 -65.13
N ALA A 10 16.21 26.67 -64.07
CA ALA A 10 16.08 26.52 -62.62
C ALA A 10 16.29 27.90 -61.95
N ILE A 11 15.78 28.08 -60.72
CA ILE A 11 16.29 28.96 -59.62
C ILE A 11 16.23 30.48 -59.79
N LEU A 12 15.34 31.14 -59.03
CA LEU A 12 15.58 32.29 -58.11
C LEU A 12 14.20 32.73 -57.56
N THR A 13 13.78 32.49 -56.31
CA THR A 13 14.39 32.88 -55.02
C THR A 13 14.54 34.38 -54.84
N ALA A 14 13.44 35.13 -54.87
CA ALA A 14 13.22 36.36 -54.08
C ALA A 14 11.84 36.94 -54.42
N ALA A 15 11.06 37.29 -53.39
CA ALA A 15 9.83 38.11 -53.43
C ALA A 15 8.52 37.39 -53.09
N ILE A 16 8.48 36.67 -51.96
CA ILE A 16 7.29 36.65 -51.08
C ILE A 16 7.80 36.83 -49.66
N LEU A 17 8.15 38.07 -49.33
CA LEU A 17 8.49 38.54 -47.99
C LEU A 17 7.68 39.82 -47.73
N LEU A 18 7.10 39.92 -46.54
CA LEU A 18 6.27 41.01 -45.99
C LEU A 18 4.83 41.12 -46.56
N ILE A 19 3.88 40.39 -45.95
CA ILE A 19 2.67 40.98 -45.30
C ILE A 19 2.17 39.99 -44.22
N ILE A 20 2.81 39.93 -43.04
CA ILE A 20 2.14 39.52 -41.79
C ILE A 20 2.79 40.30 -40.63
N VAL A 21 2.23 41.45 -40.28
CA VAL A 21 2.46 42.12 -38.99
C VAL A 21 1.11 42.58 -38.48
N GLY A 22 0.76 42.22 -37.24
CA GLY A 22 -0.28 42.94 -36.50
C GLY A 22 -1.39 42.14 -35.83
N HIS A 23 -1.14 40.91 -35.35
CA HIS A 23 -1.91 40.37 -34.22
C HIS A 23 -0.91 39.91 -33.16
N GLY A 24 -0.64 40.79 -32.21
CA GLY A 24 0.14 40.50 -31.00
C GLY A 24 -0.62 39.52 -30.11
N GLY A 25 -0.62 38.24 -30.51
CA GLY A 25 -0.86 37.15 -29.60
C GLY A 25 0.28 37.15 -28.59
N LYS A 26 -0.01 37.55 -27.35
CA LYS A 26 0.84 37.21 -26.22
C LYS A 26 0.88 35.69 -26.15
N ALA A 27 1.92 35.10 -26.72
CA ALA A 27 2.34 33.77 -26.36
C ALA A 27 2.71 33.84 -24.88
N PHE A 28 1.77 33.52 -24.01
CA PHE A 28 2.07 33.13 -22.64
C PHE A 28 2.92 31.87 -22.76
N SER A 29 4.24 32.04 -22.70
CA SER A 29 5.13 30.93 -22.36
C SER A 29 4.83 30.57 -20.91
N ASN A 30 3.77 29.78 -20.69
CA ASN A 30 3.55 29.08 -19.43
C ASN A 30 4.57 27.94 -19.33
N ASN A 31 5.86 28.30 -19.33
CA ASN A 31 6.91 27.53 -18.67
C ASN A 31 6.97 28.03 -17.22
N GLU A 32 5.82 28.07 -16.53
CA GLU A 32 5.87 27.80 -15.10
C GLU A 32 6.34 26.35 -15.03
N MET A 33 7.65 26.16 -14.82
CA MET A 33 8.16 24.86 -14.41
C MET A 33 7.28 24.45 -13.23
N LEU A 34 6.43 23.44 -13.42
CA LEU A 34 5.70 22.80 -12.34
C LEU A 34 6.72 22.56 -11.24
N GLN A 35 6.60 23.27 -10.12
CA GLN A 35 7.53 23.17 -9.02
C GLN A 35 7.48 21.72 -8.55
N SER A 36 8.50 20.94 -8.92
CA SER A 36 8.56 19.52 -8.58
C SER A 36 8.70 19.42 -7.08
N TYR A 37 7.75 18.72 -6.44
CA TYR A 37 7.85 18.42 -5.02
C TYR A 37 9.19 17.73 -4.72
N GLN A 38 9.88 18.19 -3.68
CA GLN A 38 11.11 17.57 -3.19
C GLN A 38 10.81 16.98 -1.81
N PRO A 39 10.84 15.65 -1.63
CA PRO A 39 10.63 15.03 -0.34
C PRO A 39 11.58 15.59 0.73
N PRO A 40 11.08 16.02 1.90
CA PRO A 40 11.94 16.46 2.98
C PRO A 40 12.71 15.28 3.57
N THR A 41 13.94 15.53 4.02
CA THR A 41 14.78 14.53 4.70
C THR A 41 14.67 14.63 6.21
N GLU A 42 14.19 15.76 6.72
CA GLU A 42 14.14 16.09 8.14
C GLU A 42 12.77 16.63 8.54
N VAL A 43 12.44 16.51 9.82
CA VAL A 43 11.24 17.10 10.43
C VAL A 43 11.59 17.75 11.76
N SER A 44 11.10 18.98 11.97
CA SER A 44 11.13 19.65 13.27
C SER A 44 9.86 19.31 14.04
N LEU A 45 10.02 18.88 15.29
CA LEU A 45 8.93 18.40 16.14
C LEU A 45 8.78 19.27 17.37
N THR A 46 7.57 19.41 17.89
CA THR A 46 7.36 19.81 19.30
C THR A 46 7.25 18.55 20.16
N MET A 47 8.09 18.45 21.19
CA MET A 47 8.16 17.27 22.05
C MET A 47 7.47 17.51 23.39
N PHE A 48 6.53 16.63 23.72
CA PHE A 48 5.78 16.61 24.96
C PHE A 48 6.00 15.31 25.72
N ARG A 49 5.85 15.37 27.05
CA ARG A 49 5.58 14.19 27.85
C ARG A 49 4.18 13.69 27.49
N LEU A 50 4.07 12.39 27.31
CA LEU A 50 2.84 11.74 26.88
C LEU A 50 2.27 10.87 28.00
N THR A 51 0.96 10.70 27.98
CA THR A 51 0.31 9.57 28.66
C THR A 51 0.56 8.28 27.90
N GLU A 52 0.21 7.13 28.48
CA GLU A 52 0.32 5.82 27.81
C GLU A 52 -0.43 5.78 26.46
N ASN A 53 -1.50 6.57 26.32
CA ASN A 53 -2.31 6.66 25.10
C ASN A 53 -1.76 7.67 24.07
N GLY A 54 -0.56 8.19 24.30
CA GLY A 54 0.10 9.15 23.40
C GLY A 54 -0.48 10.56 23.46
N ILE A 55 -1.26 10.91 24.50
CA ILE A 55 -1.85 12.25 24.68
C ILE A 55 -0.83 13.15 25.40
N PRO A 56 -0.63 14.42 24.98
CA PRO A 56 0.23 15.35 25.72
C PRO A 56 -0.30 15.60 27.13
N ASN A 57 0.58 15.52 28.15
CA ASN A 57 0.19 15.82 29.54
C ASN A 57 0.39 17.30 29.92
N GLY A 58 0.67 18.17 28.94
CA GLY A 58 0.89 19.61 29.12
C GLY A 58 2.34 20.01 29.44
N GLN A 59 3.27 19.06 29.59
CA GLN A 59 4.68 19.34 29.87
C GLN A 59 5.57 19.05 28.66
N SER A 60 6.45 19.98 28.29
CA SER A 60 7.41 19.80 27.18
C SER A 60 8.62 18.95 27.58
N CYS A 61 9.21 18.27 26.59
CA CYS A 61 10.48 17.58 26.75
C CYS A 61 11.64 18.59 26.71
N GLY A 62 12.06 19.12 27.85
CA GLY A 62 12.89 20.35 27.91
C GLY A 62 14.36 20.16 28.24
N ALA A 63 14.76 18.98 28.74
CA ALA A 63 16.12 18.76 29.21
C ALA A 63 16.56 17.31 28.97
N ALA A 64 17.85 17.12 28.67
CA ALA A 64 18.49 15.82 28.45
C ALA A 64 18.61 14.96 29.72
N THR A 65 17.83 15.26 30.76
CA THR A 65 17.73 14.53 32.03
C THR A 65 16.32 13.99 32.29
N GLN A 66 15.42 14.11 31.31
CA GLN A 66 14.04 13.66 31.47
C GLN A 66 13.86 12.20 31.08
N TYR A 67 13.22 11.44 31.98
CA TYR A 67 12.93 10.01 31.84
C TYR A 67 11.42 9.75 31.82
N ASN A 68 10.66 10.59 31.12
CA ASN A 68 9.20 10.46 31.03
C ASN A 68 8.83 9.88 29.67
N TRP A 69 7.77 9.08 29.62
CA TRP A 69 7.18 8.61 28.37
C TRP A 69 6.86 9.80 27.45
N GLY A 70 7.07 9.62 26.14
CA GLY A 70 7.04 10.71 25.16
C GLY A 70 8.37 11.40 24.96
N CYS A 71 9.18 11.56 26.00
CA CYS A 71 10.55 12.05 25.89
C CYS A 71 11.53 10.89 25.65
N THR A 72 11.32 9.74 26.28
CA THR A 72 12.15 8.56 26.06
C THR A 72 11.33 7.29 26.26
N ALA A 73 11.68 6.22 25.54
CA ALA A 73 11.13 4.90 25.78
C ALA A 73 11.64 4.26 27.09
N TYR A 74 12.71 4.80 27.67
CA TYR A 74 13.33 4.30 28.91
C TYR A 74 12.94 5.14 30.12
N CYS A 75 11.68 5.01 30.55
CA CYS A 75 11.09 5.85 31.58
C CYS A 75 11.14 5.22 32.99
N THR A 76 11.13 6.05 34.03
CA THR A 76 11.23 5.59 35.43
C THR A 76 9.90 5.24 36.08
N ASP A 77 8.77 5.60 35.46
CA ASP A 77 7.45 5.36 36.02
C ASP A 77 6.99 3.93 35.71
N PRO A 78 6.96 3.02 36.71
CA PRO A 78 6.61 1.62 36.49
C PRO A 78 5.12 1.42 36.15
N SER A 79 4.29 2.46 36.26
CA SER A 79 2.88 2.39 35.89
C SER A 79 2.62 2.46 34.39
N ILE A 80 3.63 2.80 33.57
CA ILE A 80 3.51 2.93 32.12
C ILE A 80 4.04 1.64 31.44
N PRO A 81 3.17 0.72 31.00
CA PRO A 81 3.60 -0.59 30.49
C PRO A 81 4.40 -0.51 29.18
N SER A 82 4.23 0.57 28.42
CA SER A 82 4.95 0.80 27.16
C SER A 82 6.42 1.19 27.34
N CYS A 83 6.84 1.54 28.56
CA CYS A 83 8.21 1.90 28.87
C CYS A 83 9.10 0.70 29.16
N VAL A 84 10.40 0.85 28.90
CA VAL A 84 11.43 -0.09 29.34
C VAL A 84 12.07 0.42 30.62
N HIS A 85 11.90 -0.31 31.72
CA HIS A 85 12.42 0.08 33.05
C HIS A 85 13.78 -0.53 33.38
N THR A 86 14.31 -1.44 32.55
CA THR A 86 15.57 -2.14 32.80
C THR A 86 16.80 -1.30 32.51
N ASN A 87 16.65 -0.25 31.70
CA ASN A 87 17.70 0.69 31.33
C ASN A 87 17.22 2.12 31.54
N GLN A 88 18.15 3.07 31.68
CA GLN A 88 17.86 4.49 31.83
C GLN A 88 18.62 5.27 30.75
N TYR A 89 17.94 5.55 29.64
CA TYR A 89 18.45 6.47 28.62
C TYR A 89 17.58 7.74 28.65
N PRO A 90 18.14 8.90 29.02
CA PRO A 90 17.36 10.12 29.12
C PRO A 90 16.96 10.65 27.74
N TYR A 91 16.05 11.62 27.72
CA TYR A 91 15.68 12.39 26.53
C TYR A 91 16.93 12.76 25.69
N PRO A 92 17.00 12.37 24.39
CA PRO A 92 18.22 12.51 23.62
C PRO A 92 18.55 13.94 23.17
N PHE A 93 17.60 14.86 23.28
CA PHE A 93 17.73 16.19 22.70
C PHE A 93 17.95 17.26 23.78
N ASN A 94 18.60 18.35 23.38
CA ASN A 94 18.85 19.52 24.24
C ASN A 94 17.75 20.59 24.16
N SER A 95 16.64 20.30 23.47
CA SER A 95 15.54 21.24 23.20
C SER A 95 14.21 20.50 23.13
N SER A 96 13.11 21.19 23.43
CA SER A 96 11.74 20.72 23.16
C SER A 96 11.34 20.79 21.69
N TYR A 97 12.20 21.35 20.85
CA TYR A 97 11.98 21.52 19.41
C TYR A 97 13.10 20.87 18.58
N PRO A 98 13.33 19.55 18.71
CA PRO A 98 14.38 18.89 17.95
C PRO A 98 14.03 18.81 16.46
N THR A 99 15.07 18.73 15.64
CA THR A 99 14.97 18.32 14.23
C THR A 99 15.58 16.94 14.09
N VAL A 100 14.85 16.03 13.46
CA VAL A 100 15.24 14.62 13.29
C VAL A 100 15.15 14.21 11.82
N GLN A 101 15.93 13.21 11.42
CA GLN A 101 15.84 12.63 10.08
C GLN A 101 14.56 11.80 9.97
N ILE A 102 13.86 11.91 8.85
CA ILE A 102 12.62 11.16 8.62
C ILE A 102 12.93 9.66 8.46
N ASP A 103 13.79 9.34 7.49
CA ASP A 103 14.16 7.96 7.14
C ASP A 103 15.45 7.49 7.81
N GLY A 104 16.34 8.43 8.15
CA GLY A 104 17.73 8.16 8.50
C GLY A 104 18.56 7.72 7.29
N ILE A 105 19.88 7.84 7.40
CA ILE A 105 20.83 7.19 6.48
C ILE A 105 21.56 6.13 7.32
N SER A 106 21.35 4.86 6.97
CA SER A 106 22.21 3.79 7.48
C SER A 106 23.65 4.07 7.02
N GLY A 107 24.56 4.33 7.97
CA GLY A 107 26.01 4.34 7.71
C GLY A 107 26.68 5.71 7.60
N THR A 108 25.99 6.83 7.81
CA THR A 108 26.65 8.13 8.00
C THR A 108 27.28 8.20 9.41
N PRO A 109 28.61 8.33 9.54
CA PRO A 109 29.32 8.22 10.82
C PRO A 109 28.94 9.24 11.91
N ASN A 110 28.15 10.26 11.57
CA ASN A 110 27.78 11.36 12.46
C ASN A 110 26.26 11.51 12.68
N ILE A 111 25.43 10.61 12.13
CA ILE A 111 24.00 10.64 12.46
C ILE A 111 23.81 9.92 13.78
N SER A 112 23.26 10.67 14.74
CA SER A 112 22.86 10.09 16.00
C SER A 112 21.86 8.94 15.79
N PRO A 113 22.09 7.75 16.36
CA PRO A 113 21.23 6.57 16.13
C PRO A 113 19.76 6.82 16.55
N TYR A 114 19.51 7.78 17.44
CA TYR A 114 18.21 8.14 18.01
C TYR A 114 17.49 9.30 17.28
N SER A 115 17.93 9.66 16.08
CA SER A 115 17.37 10.78 15.29
C SER A 115 16.60 10.31 14.05
N GLN A 116 15.94 9.14 14.11
CA GLN A 116 15.29 8.50 12.96
C GLN A 116 13.80 8.30 13.19
N TYR A 117 13.01 9.30 12.78
CA TYR A 117 11.58 9.46 13.05
C TYR A 117 10.75 8.20 12.75
N LEU A 118 10.85 7.65 11.53
CA LEU A 118 10.02 6.50 11.13
C LEU A 118 10.40 5.21 11.86
N ARG A 119 11.64 5.07 12.32
CA ARG A 119 12.08 3.88 13.06
C ARG A 119 11.45 3.80 14.44
N ASP A 120 11.17 4.94 15.06
CA ASP A 120 10.50 4.99 16.37
C ASP A 120 8.98 4.94 16.23
N ILE A 121 8.41 5.56 15.18
CA ILE A 121 6.94 5.58 14.96
C ILE A 121 6.40 4.23 14.52
N VAL A 122 6.95 3.64 13.48
CA VAL A 122 6.31 2.47 12.83
C VAL A 122 6.10 1.32 13.81
N PRO A 123 7.06 0.96 14.68
CA PRO A 123 6.87 -0.09 15.66
C PRO A 123 5.80 0.22 16.71
N LEU A 124 5.57 1.51 17.03
CA LEU A 124 4.48 1.94 17.91
C LEU A 124 3.11 1.82 17.22
N GLU A 125 3.03 2.16 15.93
CA GLU A 125 1.75 2.27 15.23
C GLU A 125 1.19 0.92 14.74
N ILE A 126 2.05 -0.03 14.31
CA ILE A 126 1.59 -1.34 13.83
C ILE A 126 1.95 -2.51 14.74
N GLY A 127 2.93 -2.34 15.63
CA GLY A 127 3.48 -3.41 16.47
C GLY A 127 4.17 -4.51 15.65
N ILE A 128 5.50 -4.61 15.71
CA ILE A 128 6.26 -5.54 14.83
C ILE A 128 6.12 -7.00 15.25
N LYS A 129 6.10 -7.27 16.56
CA LYS A 129 6.07 -8.62 17.13
C LYS A 129 4.69 -8.92 17.72
N LEU A 130 4.24 -10.14 17.51
CA LEU A 130 2.95 -10.65 17.98
C LEU A 130 3.13 -11.59 19.18
N GLY A 131 3.92 -11.17 20.17
CA GLY A 131 4.29 -12.05 21.29
C GLY A 131 5.00 -13.33 20.80
N SER A 132 4.50 -14.50 21.19
CA SER A 132 5.00 -15.81 20.73
C SER A 132 4.59 -16.17 19.29
N GLN A 133 3.70 -15.40 18.66
CA GLN A 133 3.07 -15.70 17.36
C GLN A 133 3.90 -15.26 16.15
N GLY A 134 5.14 -14.83 16.37
CA GLY A 134 6.05 -14.36 15.32
C GLY A 134 5.92 -12.87 15.02
N TYR A 135 5.96 -12.51 13.74
CA TYR A 135 6.07 -11.13 13.27
C TYR A 135 4.94 -10.76 12.30
N LYS A 136 4.63 -9.46 12.24
CA LYS A 136 3.70 -8.94 11.23
C LYS A 136 4.21 -9.21 9.81
N PRO A 137 3.33 -9.29 8.80
CA PRO A 137 3.73 -9.45 7.41
C PRO A 137 4.58 -8.26 6.96
N ALA A 138 5.63 -8.52 6.17
CA ALA A 138 6.48 -7.46 5.66
C ALA A 138 5.70 -6.42 4.84
N SER A 139 4.70 -6.86 4.06
CA SER A 139 3.81 -5.97 3.29
C SER A 139 3.03 -4.99 4.17
N ALA A 140 2.57 -5.43 5.34
CA ALA A 140 1.84 -4.59 6.28
C ALA A 140 2.76 -3.56 6.95
N ILE A 141 3.97 -3.97 7.36
CA ILE A 141 4.98 -3.07 7.93
C ILE A 141 5.40 -2.02 6.90
N GLU A 142 5.69 -2.43 5.67
CA GLU A 142 6.07 -1.51 4.58
C GLU A 142 4.92 -0.55 4.23
N ALA A 143 3.66 -1.02 4.23
CA ALA A 143 2.50 -0.14 4.08
C ALA A 143 2.43 0.91 5.20
N GLN A 144 2.64 0.51 6.46
CA GLN A 144 2.68 1.44 7.58
C GLN A 144 3.79 2.48 7.44
N VAL A 145 4.99 2.06 7.04
CA VAL A 145 6.12 2.99 6.80
C VAL A 145 5.74 4.02 5.74
N ILE A 146 5.20 3.58 4.61
CA ILE A 146 4.87 4.47 3.49
C ILE A 146 3.74 5.44 3.87
N ALA A 147 2.70 4.96 4.54
CA ALA A 147 1.61 5.81 5.03
C ALA A 147 2.14 6.83 6.04
N ALA A 148 2.97 6.40 6.99
CA ALA A 148 3.57 7.27 7.99
C ALA A 148 4.50 8.33 7.39
N ARG A 149 5.32 7.95 6.41
CA ARG A 149 6.19 8.87 5.66
C ARG A 149 5.37 9.90 4.88
N THR A 150 4.36 9.41 4.16
CA THR A 150 3.49 10.28 3.36
C THR A 150 2.77 11.30 4.26
N TYR A 151 2.27 10.85 5.41
CA TYR A 151 1.63 11.71 6.39
C TYR A 151 2.57 12.83 6.85
N ILE A 152 3.79 12.51 7.29
CA ILE A 152 4.71 13.54 7.79
C ILE A 152 5.18 14.49 6.68
N TYR A 153 5.40 13.98 5.47
CA TYR A 153 5.69 14.79 4.27
C TYR A 153 4.59 15.83 4.01
N GLN A 154 3.32 15.40 4.09
CA GLN A 154 2.18 16.30 3.94
C GLN A 154 2.15 17.35 5.06
N ARG A 155 2.38 16.95 6.31
CA ARG A 155 2.33 17.88 7.46
C ARG A 155 3.43 18.94 7.40
N ILE A 156 4.61 18.61 6.87
CA ILE A 156 5.68 19.58 6.62
C ILE A 156 5.27 20.54 5.49
N GLN A 157 4.80 19.99 4.37
CA GLN A 157 4.41 20.79 3.19
C GLN A 157 3.30 21.80 3.51
N TYR A 158 2.36 21.43 4.40
CA TYR A 158 1.19 22.23 4.76
C TYR A 158 1.21 22.67 6.23
N ALA A 159 2.40 22.87 6.81
CA ALA A 159 2.55 23.21 8.24
C ALA A 159 1.79 24.49 8.64
N SER A 160 1.63 25.46 7.74
CA SER A 160 0.84 26.67 8.00
C SER A 160 -0.66 26.39 8.21
N GLN A 161 -1.17 25.28 7.68
CA GLN A 161 -2.57 24.86 7.81
C GLN A 161 -2.78 23.91 8.99
N TYR A 162 -1.83 23.00 9.24
CA TYR A 162 -1.99 21.93 10.23
C TYR A 162 -1.21 22.16 11.54
N GLY A 163 -0.40 23.21 11.59
CA GLY A 163 0.52 23.46 12.70
C GLY A 163 1.81 22.64 12.60
N THR A 164 2.74 22.93 13.50
CA THR A 164 4.01 22.19 13.60
C THR A 164 3.75 20.77 14.09
N PRO A 165 4.32 19.74 13.43
CA PRO A 165 4.24 18.37 13.92
C PRO A 165 4.70 18.23 15.37
N ASN A 166 4.05 17.35 16.12
CA ASN A 166 4.41 17.01 17.48
C ASN A 166 4.45 15.49 17.68
N ASN A 167 4.92 15.06 18.85
CA ASN A 167 5.14 13.64 19.13
C ASN A 167 3.92 12.87 19.65
N SER A 168 2.73 13.46 19.61
CA SER A 168 1.52 12.92 20.20
C SER A 168 0.58 12.27 19.17
N ASN A 169 -0.48 11.64 19.66
CA ASN A 169 -1.54 11.04 18.84
C ASN A 169 -2.39 12.06 18.04
N GLN A 170 -2.15 13.36 18.19
CA GLN A 170 -2.68 14.38 17.26
C GLN A 170 -2.01 14.30 15.87
N PHE A 171 -0.78 13.79 15.83
CA PHE A 171 -0.02 13.53 14.62
C PHE A 171 0.30 12.04 14.53
N GLN A 172 1.50 11.66 14.97
CA GLN A 172 1.98 10.29 15.05
C GLN A 172 2.76 10.17 16.34
N VAL A 173 2.57 9.07 17.07
CA VAL A 173 3.23 8.92 18.37
C VAL A 173 4.72 8.66 18.14
N PHE A 174 5.55 9.64 18.44
CA PHE A 174 7.00 9.56 18.34
C PHE A 174 7.61 9.50 19.73
N VAL A 175 8.23 8.39 20.08
CA VAL A 175 8.96 8.24 21.34
C VAL A 175 10.40 7.90 21.03
N PRO A 176 11.36 8.80 21.31
CA PRO A 176 12.77 8.53 21.04
C PRO A 176 13.24 7.25 21.71
N TYR A 177 14.11 6.53 21.00
CA TYR A 177 14.65 5.22 21.37
C TYR A 177 13.66 4.05 21.39
N TYR A 178 12.41 4.24 20.94
CA TYR A 178 11.48 3.11 20.91
C TYR A 178 11.99 1.99 20.00
N TYR A 179 12.59 2.34 18.85
CA TYR A 179 13.29 1.40 17.98
C TYR A 179 14.35 0.59 18.73
N ASP A 180 15.08 1.21 19.66
CA ASP A 180 16.17 0.58 20.38
C ASP A 180 15.71 -0.49 21.37
N THR A 181 14.45 -0.42 21.80
CA THR A 181 13.80 -1.42 22.67
C THR A 181 13.49 -2.73 21.95
N LEU A 182 13.51 -2.73 20.61
CA LEU A 182 13.15 -3.87 19.79
C LEU A 182 14.24 -4.96 19.75
N THR A 183 13.83 -6.20 19.50
CA THR A 183 14.77 -7.29 19.23
C THR A 183 15.51 -7.07 17.90
N VAL A 184 16.65 -7.75 17.72
CA VAL A 184 17.46 -7.67 16.48
C VAL A 184 16.61 -7.95 15.22
N LEU A 185 15.75 -8.97 15.26
CA LEU A 185 14.91 -9.32 14.11
C LEU A 185 13.84 -8.24 13.83
N GLN A 186 13.21 -7.68 14.86
CA GLN A 186 12.26 -6.57 14.69
C GLN A 186 12.94 -5.35 14.07
N LYS A 187 14.16 -5.03 14.55
CA LYS A 187 15.00 -3.95 14.01
C LYS A 187 15.28 -4.15 12.52
N ILE A 188 15.70 -5.34 12.12
CA ILE A 188 15.95 -5.69 10.70
C ILE A 188 14.68 -5.50 9.85
N MET A 189 13.53 -5.95 10.32
CA MET A 189 12.27 -5.79 9.56
C MET A 189 11.90 -4.33 9.33
N VAL A 190 12.03 -3.49 10.37
CA VAL A 190 11.79 -2.05 10.27
C VAL A 190 12.82 -1.38 9.35
N GLN A 191 14.09 -1.78 9.41
CA GLN A 191 15.13 -1.28 8.51
C GLN A 191 14.85 -1.61 7.05
N ILE A 192 14.46 -2.85 6.76
CA ILE A 192 14.08 -3.27 5.41
C ILE A 192 12.89 -2.43 4.93
N ALA A 193 11.83 -2.32 5.74
CA ALA A 193 10.63 -1.57 5.38
C ALA A 193 10.88 -0.06 5.19
N THR A 194 11.83 0.51 5.94
CA THR A 194 12.22 1.94 5.83
C THR A 194 13.23 2.22 4.71
N SER A 195 13.88 1.18 4.14
CA SER A 195 14.90 1.37 3.11
C SER A 195 14.35 1.97 1.81
N ASN A 196 13.13 1.58 1.43
CA ASN A 196 12.44 2.13 0.28
C ASN A 196 11.74 3.44 0.68
N ARG A 197 12.24 4.56 0.16
CA ARG A 197 11.72 5.92 0.43
C ARG A 197 10.52 6.26 -0.44
N HIS A 198 9.51 5.38 -0.40
CA HIS A 198 8.29 5.57 -1.16
C HIS A 198 7.27 6.42 -0.39
N TYR A 199 6.46 7.19 -1.12
CA TYR A 199 5.33 7.96 -0.58
C TYR A 199 4.13 7.92 -1.54
N LEU A 200 2.95 8.37 -1.08
CA LEU A 200 1.72 8.39 -1.88
C LEU A 200 1.36 9.79 -2.36
N SER A 201 0.81 9.89 -3.56
CA SER A 201 0.36 11.14 -4.19
C SER A 201 -0.87 10.89 -5.08
N GLU A 202 -1.63 11.93 -5.40
CA GLU A 202 -2.70 11.82 -6.41
C GLU A 202 -2.12 11.69 -7.83
N SER A 203 -2.89 11.15 -8.77
CA SER A 203 -2.44 10.94 -10.16
C SER A 203 -1.97 12.21 -10.87
N GLY A 204 -2.63 13.34 -10.63
CA GLY A 204 -2.26 14.63 -11.21
C GLY A 204 -1.23 15.44 -10.42
N SER A 205 -0.67 14.89 -9.33
CA SER A 205 0.18 15.65 -8.39
C SER A 205 1.43 14.87 -7.99
N THR A 206 2.53 15.60 -7.78
CA THR A 206 3.74 15.04 -7.13
C THR A 206 3.72 15.24 -5.62
N TYR A 207 2.80 16.04 -5.09
CA TYR A 207 2.71 16.34 -3.66
C TYR A 207 2.13 15.16 -2.87
N PRO A 208 2.56 14.98 -1.61
CA PRO A 208 2.08 13.90 -0.76
C PRO A 208 0.60 14.08 -0.43
N ILE A 209 -0.15 12.98 -0.42
CA ILE A 209 -1.54 12.99 0.07
C ILE A 209 -1.60 13.08 1.59
N GLU A 210 -2.78 13.41 2.12
CA GLU A 210 -3.09 13.20 3.53
C GLU A 210 -3.33 11.70 3.82
N ALA A 211 -2.25 10.95 4.08
CA ALA A 211 -2.30 9.52 4.34
C ALA A 211 -2.70 9.21 5.80
N LEU A 212 -3.97 9.45 6.14
CA LEU A 212 -4.51 9.11 7.46
C LEU A 212 -4.46 7.59 7.68
N PHE A 213 -4.13 7.16 8.89
CA PHE A 213 -4.22 5.76 9.31
C PHE A 213 -4.59 5.68 10.79
N GLY A 214 -5.14 4.55 11.23
CA GLY A 214 -5.62 4.35 12.59
C GLY A 214 -5.63 2.87 12.99
N ALA A 215 -6.14 2.58 14.18
CA ALA A 215 -6.00 1.26 14.80
C ALA A 215 -6.73 0.16 14.00
N ASP A 216 -8.06 0.24 13.89
CA ASP A 216 -8.85 -0.77 13.16
C ASP A 216 -10.06 -0.20 12.40
N ASN A 217 -10.68 -1.00 11.53
CA ASN A 217 -12.00 -0.70 10.99
C ASN A 217 -12.83 -1.98 10.97
N SER A 218 -14.15 -1.87 11.14
CA SER A 218 -15.07 -3.01 11.07
C SER A 218 -15.77 -3.04 9.71
N GLY A 219 -15.37 -3.97 8.84
CA GLY A 219 -16.01 -4.26 7.55
C GLY A 219 -15.87 -3.19 6.45
N SER A 220 -15.60 -1.93 6.80
CA SER A 220 -15.33 -0.83 5.87
C SER A 220 -14.65 0.34 6.58
N THR A 221 -13.90 1.15 5.84
CA THR A 221 -13.32 2.39 6.37
C THR A 221 -14.33 3.53 6.39
N SER A 222 -14.13 4.51 7.26
CA SER A 222 -14.96 5.72 7.24
C SER A 222 -14.74 6.54 5.95
N GLN A 223 -15.76 7.28 5.52
CA GLN A 223 -15.66 8.24 4.42
C GLN A 223 -14.96 9.52 4.91
N GLY A 224 -13.87 9.91 4.25
CA GLY A 224 -13.18 11.16 4.48
C GLY A 224 -13.63 12.30 3.56
N ASN A 225 -13.01 13.47 3.74
CA ASN A 225 -13.30 14.70 2.96
C ASN A 225 -12.38 14.88 1.74
N ARG A 226 -11.54 13.89 1.44
CA ARG A 226 -10.58 13.92 0.32
C ARG A 226 -10.97 12.87 -0.71
N PRO A 227 -10.73 13.12 -2.01
CA PRO A 227 -11.11 12.17 -3.08
C PRO A 227 -10.39 10.82 -2.97
N TYR A 228 -9.22 10.78 -2.31
CA TYR A 228 -8.46 9.57 -2.06
C TYR A 228 -8.76 8.89 -0.70
N LEU A 229 -9.56 9.52 0.17
CA LEU A 229 -10.03 8.97 1.45
C LEU A 229 -11.49 8.54 1.33
N LYS A 230 -11.81 7.71 0.33
CA LYS A 230 -13.15 7.14 0.19
C LYS A 230 -13.37 6.01 1.18
N SER A 231 -14.62 5.81 1.58
CA SER A 231 -15.04 4.59 2.27
C SER A 231 -14.80 3.39 1.36
N VAL A 232 -13.91 2.49 1.75
CA VAL A 232 -13.65 1.23 1.04
C VAL A 232 -14.09 0.04 1.90
N LEU A 233 -14.56 -1.02 1.26
CA LEU A 233 -14.91 -2.26 1.95
C LEU A 233 -13.65 -2.92 2.50
N ASP A 234 -13.67 -3.38 3.74
CA ASP A 234 -12.61 -4.13 4.41
C ASP A 234 -13.18 -5.45 4.98
N PRO A 235 -13.68 -6.35 4.11
CA PRO A 235 -14.48 -7.51 4.54
C PRO A 235 -13.69 -8.50 5.41
N ILE A 236 -12.36 -8.56 5.26
CA ILE A 236 -11.51 -9.39 6.12
C ILE A 236 -11.54 -8.94 7.59
N SER A 237 -11.87 -7.67 7.84
CA SER A 237 -12.03 -7.10 9.18
C SER A 237 -13.48 -7.15 9.67
N GLN A 238 -14.44 -7.74 8.94
CA GLN A 238 -15.84 -7.75 9.35
C GLN A 238 -16.09 -8.48 10.68
N GLN A 239 -15.40 -9.60 10.91
CA GLN A 239 -15.59 -10.43 12.10
C GLN A 239 -14.87 -9.89 13.34
N TYR A 240 -13.64 -9.41 13.15
CA TYR A 240 -12.72 -9.07 14.26
C TYR A 240 -12.23 -7.63 14.24
N GLY A 241 -12.69 -6.82 13.30
CA GLY A 241 -12.38 -5.40 13.23
C GLY A 241 -13.25 -4.60 14.18
N THR A 242 -12.65 -3.61 14.82
CA THR A 242 -13.31 -2.66 15.71
C THR A 242 -13.49 -1.31 15.03
N THR A 243 -14.46 -0.52 15.48
CA THR A 243 -14.69 0.84 14.98
C THR A 243 -13.81 1.86 15.74
N ASP A 244 -12.52 1.56 15.87
CA ASP A 244 -11.46 2.37 16.51
C ASP A 244 -10.52 2.99 15.46
N GLY A 245 -11.02 3.14 14.23
CA GLY A 245 -10.28 3.66 13.09
C GLY A 245 -10.28 5.18 12.99
N THR A 246 -9.62 5.67 11.96
CA THR A 246 -9.69 7.08 11.59
C THR A 246 -11.12 7.47 11.23
N ALA A 247 -11.71 8.39 11.98
CA ALA A 247 -13.03 8.95 11.68
C ALA A 247 -13.12 9.63 10.30
N LEU A 248 -11.97 9.99 9.72
CA LEU A 248 -11.85 10.66 8.43
C LEU A 248 -11.35 9.74 7.30
N GLY A 249 -11.48 8.42 7.48
CA GLY A 249 -11.02 7.42 6.52
C GLY A 249 -9.51 7.26 6.47
N GLY A 250 -9.04 6.30 5.65
CA GLY A 250 -7.63 5.94 5.55
C GLY A 250 -7.35 4.49 5.92
N MET A 251 -6.06 4.17 6.10
CA MET A 251 -5.62 2.79 6.31
C MET A 251 -5.88 2.30 7.75
N SER A 252 -6.40 1.08 7.88
CA SER A 252 -6.42 0.35 9.15
C SER A 252 -5.08 -0.37 9.36
N SER A 253 -4.34 -0.07 10.43
CA SER A 253 -3.06 -0.76 10.73
C SER A 253 -3.28 -2.25 11.03
N LYS A 254 -4.35 -2.58 11.76
CA LYS A 254 -4.74 -3.97 12.02
C LYS A 254 -5.30 -4.64 10.76
N GLY A 255 -6.09 -3.94 9.95
CA GLY A 255 -6.61 -4.43 8.67
C GLY A 255 -5.50 -4.69 7.65
N ALA A 256 -4.50 -3.81 7.55
CA ALA A 256 -3.29 -4.02 6.76
C ALA A 256 -2.57 -5.31 7.19
N SER A 257 -2.51 -5.58 8.50
CA SER A 257 -1.96 -6.85 9.02
C SER A 257 -2.81 -8.05 8.57
N ARG A 258 -4.15 -7.98 8.65
CA ARG A 258 -5.06 -9.04 8.20
C ARG A 258 -4.86 -9.36 6.72
N TRP A 259 -4.84 -8.34 5.86
CA TRP A 259 -4.57 -8.50 4.43
C TRP A 259 -3.20 -9.10 4.16
N GLY A 260 -2.16 -8.65 4.87
CA GLY A 260 -0.81 -9.21 4.75
C GLY A 260 -0.72 -10.67 5.19
N PHE A 261 -1.51 -11.08 6.19
CA PHE A 261 -1.59 -12.48 6.62
C PHE A 261 -2.46 -13.33 5.71
N GLY A 262 -3.50 -12.74 5.11
CA GLY A 262 -4.60 -13.50 4.51
C GLY A 262 -5.41 -14.21 5.59
N HIS A 263 -5.71 -13.49 6.67
CA HIS A 263 -6.32 -14.05 7.86
C HIS A 263 -7.15 -12.98 8.58
N THR A 264 -8.30 -13.36 9.12
CA THR A 264 -9.24 -12.42 9.77
C THR A 264 -8.70 -11.84 11.09
N SER A 265 -7.71 -12.47 11.72
CA SER A 265 -6.97 -11.88 12.85
C SER A 265 -5.80 -11.01 12.38
N SER A 266 -5.72 -9.78 12.92
CA SER A 266 -4.57 -8.89 12.71
C SER A 266 -3.29 -9.38 13.41
N LYS A 267 -3.39 -10.41 14.26
CA LYS A 267 -2.26 -11.10 14.89
C LYS A 267 -1.85 -12.37 14.15
N GLY A 268 -2.42 -12.62 12.97
CA GLY A 268 -2.13 -13.81 12.16
C GLY A 268 -2.75 -15.10 12.71
N PRO A 269 -2.45 -16.24 12.07
CA PRO A 269 -2.93 -17.54 12.51
C PRO A 269 -2.32 -17.89 13.87
N ALA A 270 -3.17 -18.19 14.85
CA ALA A 270 -2.76 -18.59 16.18
C ALA A 270 -2.86 -20.11 16.36
N SER A 271 -2.14 -20.64 17.34
CA SER A 271 -2.38 -21.96 17.93
C SER A 271 -2.96 -21.85 19.36
N SER A 272 -3.50 -20.69 19.73
CA SER A 272 -3.77 -20.29 21.12
C SER A 272 -5.24 -19.89 21.31
N THR A 273 -5.81 -20.35 22.43
CA THR A 273 -7.23 -20.28 22.81
C THR A 273 -7.57 -19.14 23.81
N ASP A 274 -6.85 -18.01 23.78
CA ASP A 274 -7.08 -16.90 24.73
C ASP A 274 -8.47 -16.25 24.53
N SER A 275 -9.32 -16.28 25.56
CA SER A 275 -10.72 -15.81 25.51
C SER A 275 -10.89 -14.30 25.40
N ASN A 276 -9.84 -13.49 25.65
CA ASN A 276 -9.91 -12.03 25.50
C ASN A 276 -9.70 -11.56 24.05
N TYR A 277 -9.41 -12.49 23.15
CA TYR A 277 -9.30 -12.25 21.73
C TYR A 277 -10.15 -13.31 21.04
N PRO A 278 -11.29 -12.94 20.44
CA PRO A 278 -12.07 -13.92 19.72
C PRO A 278 -11.22 -14.40 18.54
N HIS A 279 -10.59 -15.54 18.74
CA HIS A 279 -10.36 -16.54 17.72
C HIS A 279 -11.64 -17.38 17.69
N ASP A 280 -11.87 -18.10 16.60
CA ASP A 280 -12.76 -19.26 16.70
C ASP A 280 -12.21 -20.15 17.84
N ALA A 281 -13.11 -20.72 18.66
CA ALA A 281 -12.77 -21.31 19.95
C ALA A 281 -11.77 -22.50 19.89
N ASP A 282 -11.39 -22.92 18.69
CA ASP A 282 -10.42 -23.94 18.33
C ASP A 282 -9.03 -23.39 17.91
N GLY A 283 -8.85 -22.06 17.89
CA GLY A 283 -7.62 -21.42 17.42
C GLY A 283 -7.53 -21.27 15.90
N SER A 284 -8.53 -21.67 15.12
CA SER A 284 -8.55 -21.49 13.67
C SER A 284 -9.23 -20.19 13.29
N GLY A 285 -8.57 -19.03 13.51
CA GLY A 285 -9.03 -17.86 12.77
C GLY A 285 -9.12 -18.23 11.27
N ASP A 286 -10.27 -17.97 10.65
CA ASP A 286 -10.48 -18.43 9.28
C ASP A 286 -9.42 -17.79 8.36
N PHE A 287 -8.67 -18.64 7.67
CA PHE A 287 -7.86 -18.18 6.54
C PHE A 287 -8.78 -17.44 5.58
N TRP A 288 -8.38 -16.22 5.25
CA TRP A 288 -9.11 -15.44 4.28
C TRP A 288 -8.75 -15.92 2.88
N SER A 289 -9.73 -15.89 1.97
CA SER A 289 -9.55 -16.30 0.57
C SER A 289 -8.52 -15.43 -0.19
N VAL A 290 -8.18 -14.27 0.36
CA VAL A 290 -7.29 -13.27 -0.22
C VAL A 290 -6.13 -12.91 0.72
N LYS A 291 -4.91 -12.83 0.16
CA LYS A 291 -3.71 -12.29 0.83
C LYS A 291 -3.00 -11.25 -0.04
N TYR A 292 -2.45 -10.20 0.57
CA TYR A 292 -1.63 -9.19 -0.10
C TYR A 292 -0.16 -9.25 0.31
N ASP A 293 0.67 -9.78 -0.59
CA ASP A 293 2.12 -9.89 -0.39
C ASP A 293 2.89 -8.59 -0.70
N SER A 294 2.22 -7.49 -1.06
CA SER A 294 2.87 -6.20 -1.33
C SER A 294 2.17 -5.04 -0.63
N ALA A 295 2.98 -4.08 -0.16
CA ALA A 295 2.48 -2.85 0.43
C ALA A 295 1.65 -2.03 -0.58
N ALA A 296 2.01 -2.03 -1.86
CA ALA A 296 1.29 -1.30 -2.90
C ALA A 296 -0.19 -1.75 -3.00
N ARG A 297 -0.48 -3.05 -2.87
CA ARG A 297 -1.87 -3.55 -2.86
C ARG A 297 -2.63 -3.08 -1.63
N ILE A 298 -2.02 -3.17 -0.44
CA ILE A 298 -2.63 -2.67 0.80
C ILE A 298 -2.91 -1.18 0.70
N LEU A 299 -1.94 -0.38 0.27
CA LEU A 299 -2.07 1.07 0.22
C LEU A 299 -3.10 1.53 -0.82
N THR A 300 -3.09 0.95 -2.03
CA THR A 300 -4.05 1.34 -3.08
C THR A 300 -5.46 0.79 -2.84
N HIS A 301 -5.60 -0.21 -1.97
CA HIS A 301 -6.89 -0.64 -1.42
C HIS A 301 -7.48 0.45 -0.51
N TYR A 302 -6.70 0.97 0.43
CA TYR A 302 -7.15 1.96 1.42
C TYR A 302 -7.18 3.40 0.93
N TYR A 303 -6.24 3.78 0.04
CA TYR A 303 -6.14 5.11 -0.55
C TYR A 303 -6.47 5.03 -2.04
N THR A 304 -7.63 5.56 -2.42
CA THR A 304 -8.17 5.36 -3.76
C THR A 304 -7.63 6.42 -4.73
N GLY A 305 -7.34 6.06 -5.98
CA GLY A 305 -6.93 7.05 -6.99
C GLY A 305 -5.50 7.60 -6.85
N VAL A 306 -4.65 6.96 -6.06
CA VAL A 306 -3.29 7.44 -5.74
C VAL A 306 -2.22 6.69 -6.53
N HIS A 307 -1.00 7.21 -6.58
CA HIS A 307 0.19 6.46 -6.96
C HIS A 307 1.16 6.35 -5.79
N LEU A 308 1.88 5.23 -5.78
CA LEU A 308 3.14 5.15 -5.05
C LEU A 308 4.21 5.86 -5.89
N ARG A 309 5.01 6.71 -5.25
CA ARG A 309 6.15 7.38 -5.85
C ARG A 309 7.42 7.06 -5.08
N ASP A 310 8.54 7.07 -5.79
CA ASP A 310 9.86 7.05 -5.16
C ASP A 310 10.29 8.44 -4.69
N ASN A 311 11.47 8.53 -4.05
CA ASN A 311 12.02 9.79 -3.57
C ASN A 311 12.35 10.79 -4.70
N GLY A 312 12.47 10.31 -5.95
CA GLY A 312 12.65 11.12 -7.14
C GLY A 312 11.33 11.56 -7.79
N THR A 313 10.20 11.32 -7.13
CA THR A 313 8.83 11.57 -7.61
C THR A 313 8.38 10.68 -8.79
N VAL A 314 9.13 9.64 -9.12
CA VAL A 314 8.80 8.69 -10.19
C VAL A 314 7.61 7.84 -9.75
N ILE A 315 6.63 7.67 -10.64
CA ILE A 315 5.48 6.80 -10.39
C ILE A 315 5.92 5.33 -10.42
N MET A 316 5.65 4.62 -9.32
CA MET A 316 6.03 3.21 -9.12
C MET A 316 4.87 2.24 -9.37
N THR A 317 3.65 2.75 -9.54
CA THR A 317 2.45 1.93 -9.75
C THR A 317 1.77 2.29 -11.07
N PRO A 318 1.32 1.33 -11.88
CA PRO A 318 0.62 1.61 -13.13
C PRO A 318 -0.76 2.24 -12.88
N ASN A 319 -1.37 2.83 -13.90
CA ASN A 319 -2.71 3.44 -13.80
C ASN A 319 -3.83 2.41 -13.59
N GLU A 320 -3.68 1.27 -14.25
CA GLU A 320 -4.64 0.16 -14.28
C GLU A 320 -4.27 -0.87 -13.21
N ARG A 321 -5.07 -0.95 -12.15
CA ARG A 321 -4.78 -1.78 -10.97
C ARG A 321 -6.07 -2.29 -10.35
N TRP A 322 -6.04 -3.50 -9.84
CA TRP A 322 -7.19 -4.12 -9.20
C TRP A 322 -6.75 -4.92 -7.97
N THR A 323 -7.69 -5.25 -7.09
CA THR A 323 -7.43 -6.26 -6.06
C THR A 323 -8.69 -7.07 -5.78
N PRO A 324 -8.61 -8.39 -5.57
CA PRO A 324 -9.73 -9.14 -5.03
C PRO A 324 -9.87 -8.83 -3.55
N LEU A 325 -11.07 -8.70 -3.03
CA LEU A 325 -11.34 -8.54 -1.59
C LEU A 325 -11.83 -9.85 -0.96
N ASN A 326 -12.52 -10.68 -1.73
CA ASN A 326 -12.99 -11.99 -1.31
C ASN A 326 -13.16 -12.88 -2.56
N ILE A 327 -12.86 -14.16 -2.42
CA ILE A 327 -13.06 -15.19 -3.44
C ILE A 327 -13.75 -16.38 -2.78
N THR A 328 -14.93 -16.75 -3.29
CA THR A 328 -15.62 -17.99 -2.89
C THR A 328 -15.84 -18.88 -4.10
N TRP A 329 -16.00 -20.17 -3.87
CA TRP A 329 -16.05 -21.18 -4.93
C TRP A 329 -17.33 -22.00 -4.84
N SER A 330 -17.94 -22.27 -5.99
CA SER A 330 -19.07 -23.19 -6.12
C SER A 330 -18.78 -24.27 -7.17
N ASN A 331 -19.54 -25.37 -7.12
CA ASN A 331 -19.35 -26.55 -7.97
C ASN A 331 -17.97 -27.22 -7.84
N ASN A 332 -17.41 -27.16 -6.62
CA ASN A 332 -16.21 -27.88 -6.19
C ASN A 332 -14.89 -27.56 -6.94
N CYS A 333 -14.32 -26.34 -6.89
CA CYS A 333 -12.84 -26.23 -6.93
C CYS A 333 -12.27 -25.07 -6.09
N PRO A 334 -11.42 -25.39 -5.10
CA PRO A 334 -10.11 -24.74 -4.93
C PRO A 334 -9.01 -25.78 -4.66
N SER A 335 -9.05 -26.88 -5.43
CA SER A 335 -8.13 -28.05 -5.46
C SER A 335 -8.66 -29.32 -4.76
N PRO A 336 -8.49 -30.52 -5.36
CA PRO A 336 -8.05 -30.76 -6.74
C PRO A 336 -9.15 -30.46 -7.77
N ILE A 337 -8.76 -30.13 -9.01
CA ILE A 337 -9.63 -30.06 -10.19
C ILE A 337 -9.27 -31.20 -11.13
N ASN A 338 -10.25 -31.88 -11.71
CA ASN A 338 -9.99 -32.87 -12.77
C ASN A 338 -10.09 -32.22 -14.15
N HIS A 339 -9.36 -32.74 -15.14
CA HIS A 339 -9.57 -32.32 -16.52
C HIS A 339 -11.04 -32.53 -16.95
N GLY A 340 -11.58 -31.58 -17.72
CA GLY A 340 -12.99 -31.56 -18.13
C GLY A 340 -13.97 -31.08 -17.04
N GLN A 341 -13.49 -30.77 -15.83
CA GLN A 341 -14.31 -30.17 -14.78
C GLN A 341 -14.38 -28.64 -14.94
N SER A 342 -15.50 -28.07 -14.51
CA SER A 342 -15.69 -26.63 -14.36
C SER A 342 -16.14 -26.26 -12.96
N CYS A 343 -15.69 -25.12 -12.45
CA CYS A 343 -16.18 -24.49 -11.22
C CYS A 343 -16.49 -23.00 -11.47
N THR A 344 -17.10 -22.35 -10.48
CA THR A 344 -17.33 -20.90 -10.54
C THR A 344 -16.68 -20.22 -9.34
N ALA A 345 -15.83 -19.24 -9.63
CA ALA A 345 -15.26 -18.32 -8.66
C ALA A 345 -16.17 -17.09 -8.54
N THR A 346 -16.73 -16.83 -7.36
CA THR A 346 -17.36 -15.55 -7.04
C THR A 346 -16.28 -14.63 -6.49
N VAL A 347 -15.95 -13.56 -7.21
CA VAL A 347 -14.84 -12.66 -6.88
C VAL A 347 -15.39 -11.26 -6.60
N GLN A 348 -15.08 -10.72 -5.42
CA GLN A 348 -15.30 -9.31 -5.12
C GLN A 348 -14.09 -8.50 -5.60
N VAL A 349 -14.20 -7.86 -6.75
CA VAL A 349 -13.16 -7.06 -7.39
C VAL A 349 -13.25 -5.61 -6.94
N GLN A 350 -12.13 -5.00 -6.58
CA GLN A 350 -12.03 -3.56 -6.37
C GLN A 350 -11.17 -2.90 -7.46
N ASN A 351 -11.61 -1.75 -7.97
CA ASN A 351 -10.77 -0.86 -8.77
C ASN A 351 -9.82 -0.07 -7.85
N THR A 352 -8.54 -0.43 -7.83
CA THR A 352 -7.48 0.27 -7.08
C THR A 352 -6.62 1.16 -7.98
N GLY A 353 -7.05 1.36 -9.23
CA GLY A 353 -6.42 2.22 -10.21
C GLY A 353 -6.67 3.70 -9.94
N VAL A 354 -6.35 4.53 -10.95
CA VAL A 354 -6.53 6.00 -10.88
C VAL A 354 -7.63 6.55 -11.77
N SER A 355 -8.29 5.69 -12.53
CA SER A 355 -9.34 6.08 -13.47
C SER A 355 -10.53 5.13 -13.38
N ASP A 356 -11.69 5.64 -13.77
CA ASP A 356 -12.91 4.85 -13.88
C ASP A 356 -12.77 3.77 -14.96
N TRP A 357 -13.29 2.58 -14.67
CA TRP A 357 -13.39 1.51 -15.64
C TRP A 357 -14.71 1.63 -16.40
N GLY A 358 -14.74 2.48 -17.43
CA GLY A 358 -15.93 2.62 -18.27
C GLY A 358 -16.24 1.38 -19.12
N CYS A 359 -17.42 1.37 -19.74
CA CYS A 359 -17.88 0.33 -20.67
C CYS A 359 -18.07 0.88 -22.11
N GLY A 360 -17.23 1.86 -22.48
CA GLY A 360 -17.28 2.57 -23.75
C GLY A 360 -16.41 1.91 -24.82
N SER A 361 -15.40 2.64 -25.30
CA SER A 361 -14.46 2.16 -26.32
C SER A 361 -13.54 1.03 -25.85
N ALA A 362 -13.39 0.88 -24.53
CA ALA A 362 -12.71 -0.23 -23.89
C ALA A 362 -13.63 -0.85 -22.83
N THR A 363 -13.54 -2.18 -22.70
CA THR A 363 -14.27 -2.96 -21.70
C THR A 363 -13.27 -3.59 -20.74
N TYR A 364 -13.56 -3.53 -19.45
CA TYR A 364 -12.73 -4.18 -18.43
C TYR A 364 -13.35 -5.51 -18.05
N VAL A 365 -12.54 -6.57 -18.04
CA VAL A 365 -13.00 -7.93 -17.75
C VAL A 365 -12.10 -8.61 -16.72
N LEU A 366 -12.70 -9.31 -15.77
CA LEU A 366 -11.99 -10.30 -14.96
C LEU A 366 -11.90 -11.61 -15.76
N SER A 367 -10.71 -12.21 -15.82
CA SER A 367 -10.45 -13.46 -16.50
C SER A 367 -9.30 -14.18 -15.81
N TYR A 368 -8.80 -15.26 -16.40
CA TYR A 368 -7.77 -16.09 -15.79
C TYR A 368 -6.78 -16.66 -16.80
N ARG A 369 -5.62 -17.08 -16.29
CA ARG A 369 -4.62 -17.85 -17.03
C ARG A 369 -4.20 -19.07 -16.21
N TRP A 370 -3.93 -20.16 -16.89
CA TRP A 370 -3.27 -21.33 -16.35
C TRP A 370 -1.76 -21.19 -16.50
N ALA A 371 -1.01 -21.55 -15.47
CA ALA A 371 0.43 -21.59 -15.50
C ALA A 371 0.96 -22.87 -14.84
N LYS A 372 2.03 -23.43 -15.40
CA LYS A 372 2.72 -24.61 -14.89
C LYS A 372 4.20 -24.50 -15.26
N SER A 373 5.10 -24.96 -14.39
CA SER A 373 6.54 -24.99 -14.68
C SER A 373 6.82 -25.77 -15.97
N GLY A 374 7.67 -25.23 -16.85
CA GLY A 374 7.95 -25.79 -18.17
C GLY A 374 6.93 -25.45 -19.27
N HIS A 375 5.87 -24.70 -18.94
CA HIS A 375 4.84 -24.28 -19.88
C HIS A 375 4.66 -22.76 -19.88
N ALA A 376 4.31 -22.19 -21.03
CA ALA A 376 3.91 -20.80 -21.11
C ALA A 376 2.51 -20.61 -20.47
N ASP A 377 2.27 -19.43 -19.90
CA ASP A 377 0.94 -19.05 -19.41
C ASP A 377 -0.10 -19.17 -20.53
N LEU A 378 -1.19 -19.89 -20.28
CA LEU A 378 -2.28 -20.08 -21.24
C LEU A 378 -3.54 -19.38 -20.75
N ALA A 379 -4.10 -18.49 -21.57
CA ALA A 379 -5.34 -17.80 -21.24
C ALA A 379 -6.52 -18.78 -21.17
N GLY A 380 -7.35 -18.62 -20.13
CA GLY A 380 -8.64 -19.29 -20.05
C GLY A 380 -9.64 -18.73 -21.05
N ASN A 381 -10.66 -19.53 -21.36
CA ASN A 381 -11.67 -19.18 -22.36
C ASN A 381 -12.74 -18.23 -21.82
N ASN A 382 -12.95 -18.20 -20.50
CA ASN A 382 -14.02 -17.38 -19.90
C ASN A 382 -13.51 -16.05 -19.36
N GLN A 383 -14.42 -15.09 -19.35
CA GLN A 383 -14.23 -13.78 -18.76
C GLN A 383 -15.58 -13.18 -18.38
N VAL A 384 -15.58 -12.26 -17.42
CA VAL A 384 -16.77 -11.56 -16.95
C VAL A 384 -16.49 -10.06 -16.89
N SER A 385 -17.48 -9.24 -17.28
CA SER A 385 -17.33 -7.78 -17.27
C SER A 385 -17.25 -7.23 -15.85
N VAL A 386 -16.33 -6.28 -15.62
CA VAL A 386 -16.18 -5.50 -14.38
C VAL A 386 -16.23 -4.01 -14.70
N CYS A 387 -17.19 -3.60 -15.53
CA CYS A 387 -17.39 -2.21 -15.93
C CYS A 387 -18.10 -1.34 -14.89
N ASN A 388 -17.98 -0.03 -15.10
CA ASN A 388 -18.56 1.08 -14.34
C ASN A 388 -18.07 1.12 -12.89
N LEU A 389 -16.80 0.75 -12.66
CA LEU A 389 -16.15 0.83 -11.37
C LEU A 389 -15.26 2.07 -11.31
N ALA A 390 -15.65 3.05 -10.50
CA ALA A 390 -14.77 4.15 -10.13
C ALA A 390 -13.67 3.68 -9.15
N PRO A 391 -12.53 4.40 -9.02
CA PRO A 391 -11.51 4.10 -8.02
C PRO A 391 -12.10 4.01 -6.61
N GLY A 392 -11.79 2.91 -5.93
CA GLY A 392 -12.30 2.54 -4.61
C GLY A 392 -13.53 1.65 -4.63
N ASN A 393 -14.33 1.68 -5.69
CA ASN A 393 -15.57 0.91 -5.80
C ASN A 393 -15.30 -0.56 -6.08
N THR A 394 -16.26 -1.39 -5.71
CA THR A 394 -16.20 -2.84 -5.84
C THR A 394 -17.35 -3.39 -6.69
N ALA A 395 -17.11 -4.53 -7.34
CA ALA A 395 -18.16 -5.35 -7.93
C ALA A 395 -17.94 -6.82 -7.57
N THR A 396 -19.03 -7.54 -7.34
CA THR A 396 -19.00 -9.00 -7.16
C THR A 396 -19.40 -9.67 -8.46
N VAL A 397 -18.53 -10.50 -9.01
CA VAL A 397 -18.71 -11.16 -10.31
C VAL A 397 -18.47 -12.65 -10.22
N ASN A 398 -19.16 -13.41 -11.07
CA ASN A 398 -19.03 -14.86 -11.17
C ASN A 398 -18.19 -15.19 -12.42
N LEU A 399 -17.01 -15.78 -12.20
CA LEU A 399 -16.10 -16.22 -13.25
C LEU A 399 -16.08 -17.75 -13.30
N THR A 400 -16.50 -18.33 -14.42
CA THR A 400 -16.39 -19.77 -14.64
C THR A 400 -14.95 -20.14 -14.98
N ILE A 401 -14.38 -21.08 -14.24
CA ILE A 401 -13.06 -21.67 -14.51
C ILE A 401 -13.31 -23.08 -15.03
N ASN A 402 -12.90 -23.35 -16.26
CA ASN A 402 -13.00 -24.66 -16.88
C ASN A 402 -11.68 -25.09 -17.51
N ASP A 403 -11.62 -26.40 -17.79
CA ASP A 403 -10.67 -27.07 -18.67
C ASP A 403 -9.22 -26.73 -18.32
N ALA A 404 -8.70 -27.39 -17.29
CA ALA A 404 -7.27 -27.41 -17.05
C ALA A 404 -6.54 -27.83 -18.34
N PRO A 405 -5.45 -27.15 -18.74
CA PRO A 405 -4.73 -27.51 -19.95
C PRO A 405 -4.10 -28.89 -19.81
N ALA A 406 -4.09 -29.64 -20.93
CA ALA A 406 -3.56 -31.00 -21.04
C ALA A 406 -2.01 -31.05 -20.93
N TRP A 407 -1.47 -30.53 -19.84
CA TRP A 407 -0.06 -30.59 -19.46
C TRP A 407 0.23 -31.70 -18.44
N GLY A 408 -0.72 -32.62 -18.26
CA GLY A 408 -0.66 -33.73 -17.31
C GLY A 408 -0.96 -33.31 -15.87
N SER A 409 -1.03 -34.28 -14.95
CA SER A 409 -1.37 -34.02 -13.55
C SER A 409 -0.34 -33.16 -12.79
N GLY A 410 -0.71 -32.69 -11.60
CA GLY A 410 0.19 -32.05 -10.64
C GLY A 410 -0.18 -30.61 -10.29
N ALA A 411 0.81 -29.82 -9.85
CA ALA A 411 0.61 -28.45 -9.39
C ALA A 411 0.54 -27.45 -10.55
N TYR A 412 -0.47 -26.59 -10.50
CA TYR A 412 -0.73 -25.48 -11.42
C TYR A 412 -0.92 -24.21 -10.60
N LEU A 413 -0.72 -23.07 -11.26
CA LEU A 413 -1.15 -21.77 -10.80
C LEU A 413 -2.32 -21.30 -11.66
N LEU A 414 -3.41 -20.94 -11.02
CA LEU A 414 -4.50 -20.18 -11.62
C LEU A 414 -4.28 -18.70 -11.32
N LYS A 415 -3.96 -17.94 -12.35
CA LYS A 415 -3.71 -16.49 -12.27
C LYS A 415 -4.98 -15.75 -12.63
N LEU A 416 -5.73 -15.27 -11.64
CA LEU A 416 -6.84 -14.35 -11.87
C LEU A 416 -6.28 -12.96 -12.19
N ASP A 417 -6.83 -12.28 -13.18
CA ASP A 417 -6.39 -10.93 -13.52
C ASP A 417 -7.48 -10.14 -14.23
N VAL A 418 -7.44 -8.82 -14.08
CA VAL A 418 -8.27 -7.90 -14.86
C VAL A 418 -7.53 -7.53 -16.14
N ALA A 419 -8.25 -7.46 -17.24
CA ALA A 419 -7.73 -7.02 -18.52
C ALA A 419 -8.62 -5.93 -19.13
N ARG A 420 -7.97 -4.97 -19.80
CA ARG A 420 -8.63 -4.03 -20.70
C ARG A 420 -8.76 -4.66 -22.08
N VAL A 421 -9.97 -4.72 -22.60
CA VAL A 421 -10.29 -5.19 -23.96
C VAL A 421 -10.65 -3.99 -24.82
N GLN A 422 -9.86 -3.70 -25.84
CA GLN A 422 -10.07 -2.57 -26.75
C GLN A 422 -9.74 -2.97 -28.18
N SER A 423 -10.69 -2.74 -29.11
CA SER A 423 -10.52 -3.06 -30.55
C SER A 423 -10.03 -4.49 -30.81
N GLY A 424 -10.53 -5.47 -30.05
CA GLY A 424 -10.14 -6.87 -30.17
C GLY A 424 -8.81 -7.25 -29.49
N SER A 425 -8.05 -6.28 -28.96
CA SER A 425 -6.85 -6.53 -28.18
C SER A 425 -7.19 -6.65 -26.69
N LYS A 426 -6.61 -7.64 -26.01
CA LYS A 426 -6.74 -7.86 -24.56
C LYS A 426 -5.40 -7.58 -23.88
N THR A 427 -5.33 -6.52 -23.09
CA THR A 427 -4.15 -6.13 -22.31
C THR A 427 -4.40 -6.41 -20.85
N TRP A 428 -3.65 -7.35 -20.28
CA TRP A 428 -3.72 -7.73 -18.87
C TRP A 428 -3.08 -6.65 -18.00
N PHE A 429 -3.67 -6.35 -16.84
CA PHE A 429 -3.07 -5.37 -15.91
C PHE A 429 -1.69 -5.84 -15.43
N SER A 430 -1.49 -7.16 -15.32
CA SER A 430 -0.17 -7.75 -15.06
C SER A 430 0.87 -7.56 -16.14
N SER A 431 0.47 -7.36 -17.40
CA SER A 431 1.43 -6.96 -18.44
C SER A 431 1.90 -5.51 -18.29
N GLY A 432 1.12 -4.67 -17.59
CA GLY A 432 1.48 -3.31 -17.22
C GLY A 432 2.21 -3.18 -15.88
N GLY A 433 2.57 -4.30 -15.24
CA GLY A 433 3.31 -4.33 -13.99
C GLY A 433 2.46 -4.41 -12.71
N TRP A 434 1.13 -4.53 -12.80
CA TRP A 434 0.29 -4.78 -11.63
C TRP A 434 0.02 -6.27 -11.43
N PRO A 435 0.44 -6.90 -10.31
CA PRO A 435 0.43 -8.35 -10.21
C PRO A 435 -0.97 -8.98 -10.35
N SER A 436 -1.05 -10.17 -10.97
CA SER A 436 -2.24 -11.04 -10.94
C SER A 436 -2.45 -11.63 -9.54
N TYR A 437 -3.65 -12.14 -9.28
CA TYR A 437 -3.91 -12.91 -8.06
C TYR A 437 -3.76 -14.40 -8.36
N ASP A 438 -2.71 -14.99 -7.79
CA ASP A 438 -2.28 -16.35 -8.11
C ASP A 438 -2.79 -17.35 -7.06
N ILE A 439 -3.41 -18.43 -7.54
CA ILE A 439 -4.04 -19.46 -6.71
C ILE A 439 -3.38 -20.80 -7.05
N ASN A 440 -2.85 -21.48 -6.03
CA ASN A 440 -2.31 -22.82 -6.20
C ASN A 440 -3.43 -23.84 -6.36
N ILE A 441 -3.40 -24.63 -7.44
CA ILE A 441 -4.39 -25.65 -7.75
C ILE A 441 -3.70 -26.96 -8.12
N CYS A 442 -4.25 -28.09 -7.68
CA CYS A 442 -3.82 -29.41 -8.11
C CYS A 442 -4.75 -29.95 -9.18
N VAL A 443 -4.17 -30.45 -10.28
CA VAL A 443 -4.90 -31.05 -11.39
C VAL A 443 -4.74 -32.56 -11.38
N ASP A 444 -5.87 -33.29 -11.51
CA ASP A 444 -5.99 -34.76 -11.49
C ASP A 444 -5.39 -35.43 -10.25
N GLY A 445 -5.81 -34.96 -9.08
CA GLY A 445 -5.45 -35.54 -7.78
C GLY A 445 -4.64 -34.60 -6.89
N SER A 446 -4.22 -35.12 -5.74
CA SER A 446 -3.48 -34.34 -4.74
C SER A 446 -2.09 -33.97 -5.28
N CYS A 447 -1.71 -32.70 -5.22
CA CYS A 447 -0.30 -32.37 -5.32
C CYS A 447 0.43 -33.07 -4.17
N LYS A 448 1.65 -33.58 -4.41
CA LYS A 448 2.62 -33.69 -3.32
C LYS A 448 2.84 -32.26 -2.85
N ALA A 449 2.13 -31.84 -1.81
CA ALA A 449 2.23 -30.49 -1.31
C ALA A 449 3.72 -30.23 -1.03
N PHE A 450 4.29 -29.24 -1.71
CA PHE A 450 5.20 -28.36 -1.00
C PHE A 450 4.31 -27.71 0.05
N ILE A 451 4.20 -28.36 1.21
CA ILE A 451 3.77 -27.69 2.43
C ILE A 451 4.76 -26.54 2.55
N PRO A 452 4.35 -25.26 2.43
CA PRO A 452 5.23 -24.19 2.88
C PRO A 452 5.58 -24.57 4.31
N GLN A 453 6.87 -24.72 4.60
CA GLN A 453 7.40 -25.24 5.85
C GLN A 453 7.15 -24.25 7.01
N ALA A 454 5.87 -23.96 7.26
CA ALA A 454 5.32 -23.00 8.20
C ALA A 454 3.95 -23.47 8.74
N ILE A 455 3.62 -24.75 8.59
CA ILE A 455 2.58 -25.42 9.37
C ILE A 455 3.17 -26.71 9.93
N LYS A 456 3.94 -26.54 11.00
CA LYS A 456 4.04 -27.47 12.13
C LYS A 456 4.20 -26.64 13.40
#